data_AF-A0AAD2Q498-F1
#
_entry.id   AF-A0AAD2Q498-F1
#
_cell.length_a   1.000
_cell.length_b   1.000
_cell.length_c   1.000
_cell.angle_alpha   90.00
_cell.angle_beta   90.00
_cell.angle_gamma   90.00
#
_symmetry.space_group_name_H-M   'P 1'
#
loop_
_entity.id
_entity.type
_entity.pdbx_description
1 polymer ?
#
loop_
_entity_poly.entity_id
_entity_poly.type
_entity_poly.pdbx_seq_one_letter_code
_entity_poly.pdbx_strand_id
1 'polypeptide(L)'
;SPNISRWLMTASSRAMLSTTNSSVSFGVVPEEHWYQPGWIDESVARQGREKMVEQNIIYGDSVPYRNMCRFNSGFFFKQPLLQNYRYYWRVEPDIEYTCDVDYDPFRYMVENNKTYGFTISFFEWEPTIPTLWSTVKEFMALHPEYIADNNAMSFLSDDGGE
;
A
#
# COMPACT_ATOMS: atom_id res chain seq x y z
N SER A 1 11.10 -26.23 -6.75
CA SER A 1 12.36 -26.31 -7.51
C SER A 1 12.64 -24.96 -8.16
N PRO A 2 13.86 -24.39 -8.06
CA PRO A 2 14.22 -23.08 -8.62
C PRO A 2 13.91 -22.91 -10.11
N ASN A 3 13.83 -24.01 -10.85
CA ASN A 3 13.51 -24.01 -12.27
C ASN A 3 12.04 -23.67 -12.55
N ILE A 4 11.12 -24.02 -11.65
CA ILE A 4 9.68 -23.76 -11.82
C ILE A 4 9.37 -22.28 -11.56
N SER A 5 9.93 -21.69 -10.51
CA SER A 5 9.73 -20.26 -10.18
C SER A 5 10.30 -19.35 -11.27
N ARG A 6 11.48 -19.66 -11.80
CA ARG A 6 12.08 -18.92 -12.92
C ARG A 6 11.26 -19.03 -14.20
N TRP A 7 10.72 -20.22 -14.50
CA TRP A 7 9.83 -20.41 -15.64
C TRP A 7 8.53 -19.62 -15.52
N LEU A 8 7.88 -19.66 -14.35
CA LEU A 8 6.65 -18.91 -14.07
C LEU A 8 6.86 -17.41 -14.25
N MET A 9 7.93 -16.84 -13.66
CA MET A 9 8.25 -15.42 -13.85
C MET A 9 8.45 -15.06 -15.33
N THR A 10 9.15 -15.91 -16.08
CA THR A 10 9.39 -15.68 -17.52
C THR A 10 8.12 -15.78 -18.35
N ALA A 11 7.21 -16.70 -18.01
CA ALA A 11 5.92 -16.84 -18.68
C ALA A 11 5.00 -15.63 -18.38
N SER A 12 4.88 -15.24 -17.11
CA SER A 12 4.08 -14.07 -16.70
C SER A 12 4.61 -12.77 -17.32
N SER A 13 5.93 -12.59 -17.38
CA SER A 13 6.53 -11.41 -17.98
C SER A 13 6.20 -11.30 -19.47
N ARG A 14 6.27 -12.43 -20.21
CA ARG A 14 5.92 -12.47 -21.63
C ARG A 14 4.44 -12.18 -21.88
N ALA A 15 3.55 -12.72 -21.05
CA ALA A 15 2.12 -12.44 -21.16
C ALA A 15 1.84 -10.94 -20.98
N MET A 16 2.41 -10.30 -19.95
CA MET A 16 2.22 -8.86 -19.73
C MET A 16 2.82 -7.99 -20.84
N LEU A 17 3.97 -8.37 -21.41
CA LEU A 17 4.55 -7.65 -22.55
C LEU A 17 3.69 -7.74 -23.83
N SER A 18 2.82 -8.75 -23.95
CA SER A 18 1.93 -8.89 -25.12
C SER A 18 0.67 -8.05 -25.04
N THR A 19 0.34 -7.48 -23.87
CA THR A 19 -0.89 -6.70 -23.65
C THR A 19 -0.70 -5.20 -23.81
N THR A 20 0.54 -4.72 -24.01
CA THR A 20 0.84 -3.29 -24.13
C THR A 20 2.02 -3.02 -25.05
N ASN A 21 1.99 -1.88 -25.73
CA ASN A 21 3.12 -1.35 -26.50
C ASN A 21 4.02 -0.42 -25.66
N SER A 22 3.64 -0.13 -24.41
CA SER A 22 4.40 0.70 -23.50
C SER A 22 5.64 -0.02 -22.96
N SER A 23 6.62 0.74 -22.48
CA SER A 23 7.77 0.17 -21.78
C SER A 23 7.34 -0.47 -20.46
N VAL A 24 7.76 -1.71 -20.23
CA VAL A 24 7.48 -2.46 -19.00
C VAL A 24 8.79 -2.82 -18.31
N SER A 25 8.86 -2.62 -17.01
CA SER A 25 9.99 -3.00 -16.17
C SER A 25 9.53 -3.89 -15.02
N PHE A 26 10.37 -4.85 -14.64
CA PHE A 26 10.11 -5.78 -13.55
C PHE A 26 11.12 -5.56 -12.44
N GLY A 27 10.65 -5.29 -11.23
CA GLY A 27 11.48 -5.08 -10.05
C GLY A 27 11.28 -6.19 -9.03
N VAL A 28 12.38 -6.60 -8.39
CA VAL A 28 12.32 -7.49 -7.22
C VAL A 28 12.31 -6.59 -5.99
N VAL A 29 11.40 -6.87 -5.05
CA VAL A 29 11.37 -6.14 -3.78
C VAL A 29 12.58 -6.54 -2.94
N PRO A 30 13.43 -5.60 -2.50
CA PRO A 30 14.54 -5.91 -1.60
C PRO A 30 14.05 -6.52 -0.28
N GLU A 31 14.81 -7.46 0.28
CA GLU A 31 14.42 -8.19 1.49
C GLU A 31 14.16 -7.26 2.67
N GLU A 32 14.97 -6.21 2.83
CA GLU A 32 14.84 -5.18 3.87
C GLU A 32 13.52 -4.38 3.80
N HIS A 33 12.94 -4.29 2.59
CA HIS A 33 11.68 -3.63 2.34
C HIS A 33 10.48 -4.57 2.46
N TRP A 34 10.70 -5.89 2.36
CA TRP A 34 9.63 -6.89 2.40
C TRP A 34 9.47 -7.56 3.77
N TYR A 35 10.56 -8.03 4.35
CA TYR A 35 10.54 -8.83 5.58
C TYR A 35 10.53 -7.96 6.84
N GLN A 36 10.13 -8.60 7.95
CA GLN A 36 10.06 -7.99 9.27
C GLN A 36 11.45 -7.45 9.68
N PRO A 37 11.53 -6.20 10.15
CA PRO A 37 12.77 -5.68 10.69
C PRO A 37 13.10 -6.34 12.03
N GLY A 38 14.39 -6.34 12.42
CA GLY A 38 14.89 -7.09 13.57
C GLY A 38 14.35 -6.67 14.95
N TRP A 39 13.67 -5.53 15.06
CA TRP A 39 13.00 -5.10 16.29
C TRP A 39 11.58 -5.68 16.45
N ILE A 40 11.08 -6.44 15.47
CA ILE A 40 9.82 -7.16 15.59
C ILE A 40 10.07 -8.54 16.21
N ASP A 41 9.50 -8.77 17.38
CA ASP A 41 9.46 -10.10 17.99
C ASP A 41 8.44 -10.97 17.26
N GLU A 42 8.94 -11.97 16.53
CA GLU A 42 8.09 -12.88 15.75
C GLU A 42 7.14 -13.72 16.63
N SER A 43 7.50 -14.00 17.88
CA SER A 43 6.62 -14.73 18.80
C SER A 43 5.42 -13.88 19.22
N VAL A 44 5.64 -12.58 19.43
CA VAL A 44 4.57 -11.61 19.71
C VAL A 44 3.72 -11.39 18.46
N ALA A 45 4.35 -11.20 17.31
CA ALA A 45 3.65 -11.02 16.04
C ALA A 45 2.77 -12.22 15.70
N ARG A 46 3.25 -13.45 15.92
CA ARG A 46 2.49 -14.68 15.75
C ARG A 46 1.26 -14.74 16.65
N GLN A 47 1.40 -14.43 17.95
CA GLN A 47 0.25 -14.38 18.87
C GLN A 47 -0.80 -13.36 18.43
N GLY A 48 -0.37 -12.19 17.92
CA GLY A 48 -1.29 -11.21 17.34
C GLY A 48 -2.04 -11.78 16.14
N ARG A 49 -1.35 -12.51 15.26
CA ARG A 49 -1.96 -13.18 14.11
C ARG A 49 -2.94 -14.29 14.50
N GLU A 50 -2.60 -15.10 15.50
CA GLU A 50 -3.48 -16.16 16.03
C GLU A 50 -4.79 -15.55 16.58
N LYS A 51 -4.73 -14.44 17.32
CA LYS A 51 -5.92 -13.72 17.77
C LYS A 51 -6.79 -13.22 16.61
N MET A 52 -6.18 -12.75 15.53
CA MET A 52 -6.91 -12.29 14.35
C MET A 52 -7.62 -13.46 13.63
N VAL A 53 -7.02 -14.66 13.63
CA VAL A 53 -7.68 -15.89 13.15
C VAL A 53 -8.88 -16.24 14.04
N GLU A 54 -8.73 -16.20 15.36
CA GLU A 54 -9.83 -16.47 16.31
C GLU A 54 -11.01 -15.51 16.11
N GLN A 55 -10.74 -14.28 15.68
CA GLN A 55 -11.73 -13.26 15.36
C GLN A 55 -12.31 -13.39 13.93
N ASN A 56 -11.93 -14.42 13.17
CA ASN A 56 -12.30 -14.63 11.77
C ASN A 56 -11.89 -13.48 10.84
N ILE A 57 -10.77 -12.80 11.16
CA ILE A 57 -10.23 -11.74 10.30
C ILE A 57 -9.60 -12.37 9.06
N ILE A 58 -10.09 -11.94 7.90
CA ILE A 58 -9.58 -12.37 6.60
C ILE A 58 -8.08 -12.04 6.52
N TYR A 59 -7.28 -13.02 6.11
CA TYR A 59 -5.81 -12.95 6.07
C TYR A 59 -5.12 -12.74 7.43
N GLY A 60 -5.79 -13.01 8.55
CA GLY A 60 -5.26 -12.78 9.90
C GLY A 60 -3.91 -13.47 10.18
N ASP A 61 -3.70 -14.68 9.65
CA ASP A 61 -2.47 -15.47 9.77
C ASP A 61 -1.40 -15.15 8.69
N SER A 62 -1.77 -14.42 7.64
CA SER A 62 -0.95 -14.29 6.44
C SER A 62 0.19 -13.28 6.62
N VAL A 63 1.40 -13.80 6.88
CA VAL A 63 2.63 -13.00 6.89
C VAL A 63 2.85 -12.26 5.56
N PRO A 64 2.71 -12.89 4.36
CA PRO A 64 2.86 -12.17 3.10
C PRO A 64 1.88 -11.01 2.94
N TYR A 65 0.65 -11.13 3.45
CA TYR A 65 -0.32 -10.03 3.42
C TYR A 65 0.13 -8.86 4.31
N ARG A 66 0.66 -9.14 5.51
CA ARG A 66 1.26 -8.11 6.37
C ARG A 66 2.48 -7.44 5.74
N ASN A 67 3.32 -8.21 5.05
CA ASN A 67 4.45 -7.68 4.30
C ASN A 67 3.99 -6.74 3.18
N MET A 68 2.95 -7.13 2.43
CA MET A 68 2.34 -6.32 1.39
C MET A 68 1.78 -5.01 1.94
N CYS A 69 1.03 -5.04 3.07
CA CYS A 69 0.54 -3.84 3.73
C CYS A 69 1.70 -2.89 4.09
N ARG A 70 2.74 -3.41 4.78
CA ARG A 70 3.93 -2.62 5.15
C ARG A 70 4.64 -2.04 3.92
N PHE A 71 4.82 -2.84 2.87
CA PHE A 71 5.49 -2.43 1.65
C PHE A 71 4.76 -1.26 0.98
N ASN A 72 3.43 -1.36 0.83
CA ASN A 72 2.61 -0.32 0.24
C ASN A 72 2.50 0.93 1.13
N SER A 73 2.56 0.78 2.46
CA SER A 73 2.53 1.93 3.38
C SER A 73 3.84 2.73 3.42
N GLY A 74 5.01 2.11 3.21
CA GLY A 74 6.29 2.76 3.54
C GLY A 74 7.48 2.50 2.62
N PHE A 75 7.38 1.62 1.63
CA PHE A 75 8.57 1.16 0.89
C PHE A 75 8.42 1.12 -0.63
N PHE A 76 7.21 1.05 -1.19
CA PHE A 76 7.05 0.94 -2.64
C PHE A 76 7.73 2.12 -3.37
N PHE A 77 7.56 3.35 -2.87
CA PHE A 77 8.17 4.56 -3.44
C PHE A 77 9.71 4.60 -3.32
N LYS A 78 10.32 3.69 -2.55
CA LYS A 78 11.78 3.54 -2.43
C LYS A 78 12.36 2.58 -3.47
N GLN A 79 11.52 1.96 -4.31
CA GLN A 79 12.00 1.08 -5.37
C GLN A 79 12.90 1.85 -6.34
N PRO A 80 14.08 1.31 -6.73
CA PRO A 80 14.98 1.95 -7.68
C PRO A 80 14.30 2.30 -9.01
N LEU A 81 13.40 1.43 -9.47
CA LEU A 81 12.63 1.65 -10.70
C LEU A 81 11.69 2.86 -10.62
N LEU A 82 11.29 3.29 -9.41
CA LEU A 82 10.35 4.39 -9.22
C LEU A 82 11.05 5.73 -8.94
N GLN A 83 12.36 5.76 -8.74
CA GLN A 83 13.07 6.99 -8.33
C GLN A 83 13.04 8.11 -9.38
N ASN A 84 12.79 7.77 -10.64
CA ASN A 84 12.67 8.72 -11.74
C ASN A 84 11.24 9.24 -11.95
N TYR A 85 10.28 8.84 -11.12
CA TYR A 85 8.87 9.15 -11.30
C TYR A 85 8.32 9.98 -10.14
N ARG A 86 7.52 11.00 -10.47
CA ARG A 86 6.80 11.83 -9.48
C ARG A 86 5.41 11.28 -9.14
N TYR A 87 4.73 10.71 -10.13
CA TYR A 87 3.37 10.18 -9.99
C TYR A 87 3.35 8.69 -10.35
N TYR A 88 2.44 7.96 -9.74
CA TYR A 88 2.15 6.57 -10.03
C TYR A 88 0.63 6.35 -10.00
N TRP A 89 0.16 5.38 -10.78
CA TRP A 89 -1.19 4.85 -10.68
C TRP A 89 -1.09 3.40 -10.24
N ARG A 90 -1.54 3.11 -9.02
CA ARG A 90 -1.60 1.74 -8.50
C ARG A 90 -2.72 0.97 -9.17
N VAL A 91 -2.38 -0.17 -9.77
CA VAL A 91 -3.33 -1.09 -10.41
C VAL A 91 -3.23 -2.44 -9.69
N GLU A 92 -4.37 -3.00 -9.32
CA GLU A 92 -4.48 -4.35 -8.75
C GLU A 92 -5.03 -5.32 -9.81
N PRO A 93 -4.75 -6.63 -9.70
CA PRO A 93 -5.46 -7.64 -10.47
C PRO A 93 -6.98 -7.61 -10.21
N ASP A 94 -7.77 -8.13 -11.15
CA ASP A 94 -9.22 -8.33 -11.02
C ASP A 94 -10.05 -7.06 -10.74
N ILE A 95 -9.61 -5.91 -11.27
CA ILE A 95 -10.40 -4.67 -11.33
C ILE A 95 -10.97 -4.43 -12.73
N GLU A 96 -12.00 -3.59 -12.81
CA GLU A 96 -12.62 -3.19 -14.08
C GLU A 96 -12.67 -1.66 -14.23
N TYR A 97 -12.36 -1.17 -15.43
CA TYR A 97 -12.56 0.22 -15.82
C TYR A 97 -13.75 0.30 -16.78
N THR A 98 -14.82 0.95 -16.37
CA THR A 98 -16.10 1.01 -17.11
C THR A 98 -16.27 2.28 -17.93
N CYS A 99 -15.38 3.25 -17.78
CA CYS A 99 -15.42 4.54 -18.46
C CYS A 99 -14.10 4.78 -19.21
N ASP A 100 -14.20 5.39 -20.39
CA ASP A 100 -13.04 5.92 -21.09
C ASP A 100 -12.47 7.14 -20.35
N VAL A 101 -11.14 7.27 -20.37
CA VAL A 101 -10.42 8.43 -19.84
C VAL A 101 -9.78 9.15 -21.02
N ASP A 102 -10.32 10.33 -21.36
CA ASP A 102 -10.00 11.09 -22.57
C ASP A 102 -8.99 12.24 -22.36
N TYR A 103 -8.42 12.31 -21.15
CA TYR A 103 -7.37 13.26 -20.77
C TYR A 103 -6.19 12.52 -20.13
N ASP A 104 -5.02 13.18 -20.04
CA ASP A 104 -3.86 12.64 -19.32
C ASP A 104 -4.01 12.91 -17.80
N PRO A 105 -4.23 11.88 -16.96
CA PRO A 105 -4.45 12.08 -15.54
C PRO A 105 -3.20 12.58 -14.83
N PHE A 106 -2.01 12.14 -15.24
CA PHE A 106 -0.76 12.58 -14.61
C PHE A 106 -0.48 14.05 -14.91
N ARG A 107 -0.75 14.49 -16.14
CA ARG A 107 -0.66 15.89 -16.51
C ARG A 107 -1.66 16.74 -15.73
N TYR A 108 -2.91 16.27 -15.58
CA TYR A 108 -3.91 16.94 -14.76
C TYR A 108 -3.44 17.12 -13.31
N MET A 109 -2.82 16.08 -12.72
CA MET A 109 -2.29 16.15 -11.36
C MET A 109 -1.20 17.21 -11.22
N VAL A 110 -0.29 17.32 -12.19
CA VAL A 110 0.77 18.34 -12.22
C VAL A 110 0.18 19.74 -12.37
N GLU A 111 -0.63 19.96 -13.40
CA GLU A 111 -1.13 21.30 -13.77
C GLU A 111 -2.07 21.89 -12.72
N ASN A 112 -2.77 21.04 -11.97
CA ASN A 112 -3.73 21.47 -10.94
C ASN A 112 -3.20 21.30 -9.51
N ASN A 113 -1.89 21.07 -9.35
CA ASN A 113 -1.20 20.88 -8.08
C ASN A 113 -1.90 19.88 -7.15
N LYS A 114 -2.24 18.71 -7.70
CA LYS A 114 -2.88 17.62 -6.95
C LYS A 114 -1.81 16.64 -6.45
N THR A 115 -1.98 16.21 -5.20
CA THR A 115 -1.07 15.27 -4.53
C THR A 115 -1.55 13.83 -4.64
N TYR A 116 -2.86 13.59 -4.50
CA TYR A 116 -3.46 12.26 -4.47
C TYR A 116 -4.85 12.24 -5.11
N GLY A 117 -5.25 11.11 -5.67
CA GLY A 117 -6.57 10.89 -6.26
C GLY A 117 -7.10 9.50 -5.88
N PHE A 118 -8.40 9.40 -5.63
CA PHE A 118 -9.09 8.15 -5.28
C PHE A 118 -10.48 8.11 -5.92
N THR A 119 -11.04 6.91 -6.04
CA THR A 119 -12.38 6.67 -6.62
C THR A 119 -13.40 6.18 -5.60
N ILE A 120 -12.96 5.46 -4.56
CA ILE A 120 -13.84 4.83 -3.55
C ILE A 120 -13.24 5.07 -2.16
N SER A 121 -14.11 5.34 -1.18
CA SER A 121 -13.78 5.39 0.25
C SER A 121 -14.70 4.45 1.02
N PHE A 122 -14.17 3.77 2.03
CA PHE A 122 -14.92 2.85 2.89
C PHE A 122 -14.47 3.00 4.34
N PHE A 123 -15.34 2.62 5.28
CA PHE A 123 -14.94 2.44 6.66
C PHE A 123 -14.04 1.22 6.79
N GLU A 124 -12.93 1.38 7.50
CA GLU A 124 -12.02 0.27 7.78
C GLU A 124 -12.65 -0.68 8.80
N TRP A 125 -12.23 -1.94 8.76
CA TRP A 125 -12.61 -2.92 9.76
C TRP A 125 -11.78 -2.72 11.03
N GLU A 126 -12.37 -2.06 12.03
CA GLU A 126 -11.72 -1.63 13.28
C GLU A 126 -10.83 -2.70 13.97
N PRO A 127 -11.21 -3.99 14.08
CA PRO A 127 -10.36 -5.03 14.68
C PRO A 127 -9.00 -5.22 14.00
N THR A 128 -8.83 -4.73 12.76
CA THR A 128 -7.55 -4.79 12.04
C THR A 128 -6.60 -3.64 12.39
N ILE A 129 -7.11 -2.57 13.01
CA ILE A 129 -6.39 -1.33 13.31
C ILE A 129 -6.61 -0.82 14.76
N PRO A 130 -6.70 -1.68 15.79
CA PRO A 130 -7.19 -1.31 17.13
C PRO A 130 -6.34 -0.25 17.83
N THR A 131 -5.07 -0.12 17.47
CA THR A 131 -4.14 0.84 18.07
C THR A 131 -3.64 1.87 17.06
N LEU A 132 -4.12 1.86 15.81
CA LEU A 132 -3.58 2.73 14.76
C LEU A 132 -3.85 4.19 15.09
N TRP A 133 -5.10 4.54 15.39
CA TRP A 133 -5.47 5.94 15.64
C TRP A 133 -4.78 6.49 16.88
N SER A 134 -4.77 5.75 17.99
CA SER A 134 -4.05 6.18 19.21
C SER A 134 -2.56 6.40 18.96
N THR A 135 -1.91 5.51 18.20
CA THR A 135 -0.49 5.68 17.82
C THR A 135 -0.28 6.94 16.96
N VAL A 136 -1.21 7.23 16.03
CA VAL A 136 -1.17 8.45 15.22
C VAL A 136 -1.35 9.69 16.09
N LYS A 137 -2.27 9.68 17.08
CA LYS A 137 -2.45 10.79 18.03
C LYS A 137 -1.19 11.03 18.86
N GLU A 138 -0.53 9.98 19.34
CA GLU A 138 0.76 10.10 20.04
C GLU A 138 1.84 10.73 19.15
N PHE A 139 1.94 10.29 17.89
CA PHE A 139 2.89 10.89 16.93
C PHE A 139 2.57 12.36 16.65
N MET A 140 1.30 12.71 16.44
CA MET A 140 0.84 14.08 16.23
C MET A 140 1.14 15.00 17.42
N ALA A 141 1.00 14.49 18.65
CA ALA A 141 1.33 15.24 19.86
C ALA A 141 2.84 15.51 19.97
N LEU A 142 3.69 14.58 19.51
CA LEU A 142 5.15 14.74 19.47
C LEU A 142 5.62 15.63 18.31
N HIS A 143 4.88 15.64 17.20
CA HIS A 143 5.22 16.34 15.96
C HIS A 143 4.06 17.21 15.44
N PRO A 144 3.63 18.23 16.20
CA PRO A 144 2.55 19.11 15.78
C PRO A 144 2.88 19.88 14.49
N GLU A 145 4.16 20.06 14.16
CA GLU A 145 4.63 20.74 12.94
C GLU A 145 4.23 20.04 11.63
N TYR A 146 3.87 18.75 11.68
CA TYR A 146 3.42 18.00 10.50
C TYR A 146 1.92 18.03 10.29
N ILE A 147 1.16 18.65 11.20
CA ILE A 147 -0.28 18.80 11.07
C ILE A 147 -0.55 20.00 10.15
N ALA A 148 -1.02 19.72 8.93
CA ALA A 148 -1.39 20.77 8.00
C ALA A 148 -2.63 21.55 8.50
N ASP A 149 -2.62 22.88 8.35
CA ASP A 149 -3.74 23.75 8.72
C ASP A 149 -5.04 23.37 7.98
N ASN A 150 -4.92 22.90 6.73
CA ASN A 150 -6.01 22.48 5.87
C ASN A 150 -6.07 20.96 5.68
N ASN A 151 -5.93 20.21 6.78
CA ASN A 151 -6.02 18.75 6.76
C ASN A 151 -7.46 18.23 6.59
N ALA A 152 -7.59 16.91 6.44
CA ALA A 152 -8.87 16.22 6.26
C ALA A 152 -9.40 15.58 7.56
N MET A 153 -9.19 16.19 8.74
CA MET A 153 -9.61 15.59 10.02
C MET A 153 -11.09 15.25 10.07
N SER A 154 -11.96 16.12 9.54
CA SER A 154 -13.41 15.88 9.51
C SER A 154 -13.83 14.71 8.62
N PHE A 155 -12.94 14.24 7.74
CA PHE A 155 -13.15 13.01 6.98
C PHE A 155 -12.67 11.77 7.76
N LEU A 156 -11.69 11.94 8.66
CA LEU A 156 -11.07 10.85 9.42
C LEU A 156 -11.76 10.57 10.76
N SER A 157 -12.34 11.59 11.40
CA SER A 157 -12.96 11.49 12.71
C SER A 157 -14.17 12.44 12.84
N ASP A 158 -15.22 11.94 13.50
CA ASP A 158 -16.45 12.69 13.81
C ASP A 158 -16.32 13.55 15.08
N ASP A 159 -15.29 13.33 15.91
CA ASP A 159 -15.03 14.04 17.15
C ASP A 159 -13.82 14.99 17.09
N GLY A 160 -13.23 15.17 15.91
CA GLY A 160 -12.06 16.03 15.72
C GLY A 160 -10.74 15.42 16.17
N GLY A 161 -10.72 14.11 16.44
CA GLY A 161 -9.56 13.35 16.86
C GLY A 161 -9.44 13.21 18.38
N GLU A 162 -10.54 13.37 19.12
CA GLU A 162 -10.58 13.11 20.56
C GLU A 162 -10.73 11.61 20.89
#